data_AF-A0A430K2E6-F1
#
_entry.id   AF-A0A430K2E6-F1
#
_cell.length_a   1.000
_cell.length_b   1.000
_cell.length_c   1.000
_cell.angle_alpha   90.00
_cell.angle_beta   90.00
_cell.angle_gamma   90.00
#
_symmetry.space_group_name_H-M   'P 1'
#
loop_
_entity.id
_entity.type
_entity.pdbx_description
1 polymer ?
#
loop_
_entity_poly.entity_id
_entity_poly.type
_entity_poly.pdbx_seq_one_letter_code
_entity_poly.pdbx_strand_id
1 'polypeptide(L)'
;MQILDTFLENASEPIYALTLVIALIKYPKYFSTPLKYFPILLMYTLLTEVLGHITRNYEVYHIAIFSSYASYNVIIYNIYNIIFFSYFFFVYWKYINNRFYKNIIVASGSLFLILSAINPFFQDFKLEAQMYSYLTGAIIMLMCIVLFFLDHRNAKDKLDFRYTGIKWISIGLFIFYAGYFPIKVSIYQSYLSLYTEYIHLRRIHLTLIIVSYSCFIIGFVRMKKKFWI
;
A
#
# COMPACT_ATOMS: atom_id res chain seq x y z
N MET A 1 10.42 -21.10 16.50
CA MET A 1 9.47 -20.61 15.48
C MET A 1 8.38 -19.73 16.08
N GLN A 2 7.69 -20.16 17.15
CA GLN A 2 6.63 -19.36 17.81
C GLN A 2 7.05 -17.93 18.19
N ILE A 3 8.24 -17.72 18.79
CA ILE A 3 8.68 -16.39 19.23
C ILE A 3 8.75 -15.37 18.08
N LEU A 4 9.26 -15.79 16.91
CA LEU A 4 9.35 -14.92 15.74
C LEU A 4 7.96 -14.58 15.19
N ASP A 5 7.07 -15.57 15.12
CA ASP A 5 5.69 -15.36 14.66
C ASP A 5 4.94 -14.40 15.59
N THR A 6 5.04 -14.59 16.90
CA THR A 6 4.44 -13.71 17.90
C THR A 6 5.01 -12.28 17.80
N PHE A 7 6.33 -12.14 17.61
CA PHE A 7 6.94 -10.82 17.43
C PHE A 7 6.42 -10.14 16.16
N LEU A 8 6.42 -10.83 15.01
CA LEU A 8 5.99 -10.26 13.74
C LEU A 8 4.51 -9.84 13.77
N GLU A 9 3.63 -10.67 14.34
CA GLU A 9 2.20 -10.35 14.49
C GLU A 9 2.00 -9.11 15.37
N ASN A 10 2.66 -9.06 16.52
CA ASN A 10 2.52 -7.98 17.48
C ASN A 10 3.25 -6.69 17.06
N ALA A 11 4.18 -6.75 16.11
CA ALA A 11 4.91 -5.58 15.61
C ALA A 11 4.13 -4.79 14.55
N SER A 12 3.22 -5.44 13.82
CA SER A 12 2.45 -4.82 12.71
C SER A 12 1.60 -3.64 13.15
N GLU A 13 0.78 -3.80 14.19
CA GLU A 13 -0.14 -2.75 14.63
C GLU A 13 0.60 -1.54 15.23
N PRO A 14 1.59 -1.72 16.12
CA PRO A 14 2.38 -0.60 16.64
C PRO A 14 3.14 0.15 15.53
N ILE A 15 3.67 -0.54 14.51
CA ILE A 15 4.39 0.15 13.44
C ILE A 15 3.45 1.00 12.57
N TYR A 16 2.20 0.56 12.35
CA TYR A 16 1.17 1.37 11.70
C TYR A 16 0.86 2.63 12.51
N ALA A 17 0.62 2.48 13.81
CA ALA A 17 0.33 3.59 14.71
C ALA A 17 1.50 4.59 14.77
N LEU A 18 2.72 4.09 14.94
CA LEU A 18 3.94 4.91 14.98
C LEU A 18 4.12 5.68 13.66
N THR A 19 3.92 5.02 12.52
CA THR A 19 4.05 5.66 11.20
C THR A 19 3.03 6.76 11.03
N LEU A 20 1.78 6.54 11.43
CA LEU A 20 0.72 7.55 11.39
C LEU A 20 1.06 8.74 12.29
N VAL A 21 1.47 8.51 13.54
CA VAL A 21 1.85 9.57 14.48
C VAL A 21 2.99 10.42 13.90
N ILE A 22 4.04 9.78 13.37
CA ILE A 22 5.15 10.50 12.74
C ILE A 22 4.67 11.28 11.50
N ALA A 23 3.79 10.68 10.69
CA ALA A 23 3.21 11.35 9.53
C ALA A 23 2.45 12.62 9.95
N LEU A 24 1.61 12.55 11.00
CA LEU A 24 0.85 13.68 11.51
C LEU A 24 1.76 14.77 12.12
N ILE A 25 2.76 14.40 12.92
CA ILE A 25 3.76 15.35 13.48
C ILE A 25 4.50 16.08 12.35
N LYS A 26 4.84 15.37 11.27
CA LYS A 26 5.55 15.96 10.12
C LYS A 26 4.61 16.57 9.08
N TYR A 27 3.29 16.52 9.26
CA TYR A 27 2.29 16.98 8.30
C TYR A 27 2.50 18.41 7.79
N PRO A 28 2.86 19.40 8.63
CA PRO A 28 3.11 20.77 8.15
C PRO A 28 4.23 20.87 7.11
N LYS A 29 5.12 19.88 7.02
CA LYS A 29 6.24 19.88 6.06
C LYS A 29 5.82 19.48 4.64
N TYR A 30 4.77 18.69 4.50
CA TYR A 30 4.34 18.13 3.21
C TYR A 30 2.86 18.37 2.88
N PHE A 31 2.12 19.13 3.70
CA PHE A 31 0.71 19.45 3.45
C PHE A 31 0.46 20.09 2.06
N SER A 32 1.48 20.77 1.50
CA SER A 32 1.41 21.42 0.18
C SER A 32 1.79 20.50 -0.98
N THR A 33 2.16 19.25 -0.71
CA THR A 33 2.53 18.27 -1.73
C THR A 33 1.39 17.27 -1.97
N PRO A 34 1.45 16.47 -3.05
CA PRO A 34 0.48 15.40 -3.29
C PRO A 34 0.40 14.39 -2.14
N LEU A 35 1.45 14.27 -1.30
CA LEU A 35 1.50 13.34 -0.17
C LEU A 35 0.59 13.71 1.00
N LYS A 36 -0.05 14.88 0.97
CA LYS A 36 -0.93 15.35 2.06
C LYS A 36 -2.09 14.39 2.39
N TYR A 37 -2.50 13.53 1.46
CA TYR A 37 -3.56 12.56 1.74
C TYR A 37 -3.04 11.21 2.25
N PHE A 38 -1.72 10.99 2.26
CA PHE A 38 -1.14 9.72 2.70
C PHE A 38 -1.47 9.37 4.17
N PRO A 39 -1.48 10.33 5.13
CA PRO A 39 -1.89 10.04 6.51
C PRO A 39 -3.31 9.50 6.63
N ILE A 40 -4.22 9.89 5.73
CA ILE A 40 -5.59 9.37 5.72
C ILE A 40 -5.59 7.88 5.37
N LEU A 41 -4.77 7.47 4.39
CA LEU A 41 -4.61 6.06 4.03
C LEU A 41 -3.94 5.27 5.16
N LEU A 42 -2.94 5.84 5.84
CA LEU A 42 -2.30 5.21 7.01
C LEU A 42 -3.29 5.03 8.17
N MET A 43 -4.12 6.04 8.41
CA MET A 43 -5.18 5.98 9.42
C MET A 43 -6.22 4.92 9.07
N TYR A 44 -6.64 4.86 7.81
CA TYR A 44 -7.55 3.82 7.34
C TYR A 44 -6.98 2.42 7.55
N THR A 45 -5.70 2.19 7.20
CA THR A 45 -5.03 0.91 7.45
C THR A 45 -5.01 0.58 8.93
N LEU A 46 -4.59 1.52 9.79
CA LEU A 46 -4.56 1.32 11.24
C LEU A 46 -5.94 0.95 11.79
N LEU A 47 -6.98 1.71 11.40
CA LEU A 47 -8.35 1.45 11.86
C LEU A 47 -8.85 0.09 11.39
N THR A 48 -8.57 -0.30 10.15
CA THR A 48 -8.98 -1.60 9.59
C THR A 48 -8.31 -2.75 10.34
N GLU A 49 -7.03 -2.61 10.68
CA GLU A 49 -6.28 -3.63 11.40
C GLU A 49 -6.72 -3.72 12.88
N VAL A 50 -6.92 -2.58 13.55
CA VAL A 50 -7.48 -2.54 14.91
C VAL A 50 -8.88 -3.15 14.97
N LEU A 51 -9.74 -2.84 13.99
CA LEU A 51 -11.06 -3.47 13.88
C LEU A 51 -10.95 -4.98 13.68
N GLY A 52 -10.03 -5.42 12.81
CA GLY A 52 -9.74 -6.85 12.62
C GLY A 52 -9.28 -7.54 13.90
N HIS A 53 -8.40 -6.90 14.68
CA HIS A 53 -7.94 -7.40 15.97
C HIS A 53 -9.07 -7.49 17.00
N ILE A 54 -9.89 -6.44 17.14
CA ILE A 54 -11.02 -6.40 18.08
C ILE A 54 -12.05 -7.47 17.74
N THR A 55 -12.44 -7.57 16.47
CA THR A 55 -13.46 -8.55 16.02
C THR A 55 -12.98 -9.99 16.12
N ARG A 56 -11.68 -10.24 16.03
CA ARG A 56 -11.09 -11.58 16.24
C ARG A 56 -11.03 -11.99 17.71
N ASN A 57 -10.76 -11.03 18.61
CA ASN A 57 -10.43 -11.34 20.02
C ASN A 57 -11.58 -11.11 21.00
N TYR A 58 -12.67 -10.44 20.59
CA TYR A 58 -13.81 -10.14 21.45
C TYR A 58 -15.13 -10.55 20.77
N GLU A 59 -15.69 -11.68 21.19
CA GLU A 59 -16.96 -12.24 20.68
C GLU A 59 -18.16 -11.27 20.83
N VAL A 60 -18.13 -10.37 21.82
CA VAL A 60 -19.22 -9.41 22.08
C VAL A 60 -19.34 -8.34 20.99
N TYR A 61 -18.27 -8.07 20.24
CA TYR A 61 -18.26 -7.12 19.13
C TYR A 61 -18.37 -7.81 17.76
N HIS A 62 -19.13 -8.91 17.70
CA HIS A 62 -19.71 -9.42 16.45
C HIS A 62 -20.70 -8.40 15.88
N ILE A 63 -20.18 -7.26 15.43
CA ILE A 63 -20.86 -6.34 14.53
C ILE A 63 -21.28 -7.22 13.35
N ALA A 64 -22.56 -7.22 12.98
CA ALA A 64 -23.11 -8.11 11.94
C ALA A 64 -22.42 -7.98 10.56
N ILE A 65 -21.61 -6.93 10.36
CA ILE A 65 -20.73 -6.71 9.20
C ILE A 65 -19.44 -7.56 9.27
N PHE A 66 -19.04 -8.02 10.46
CA PHE A 66 -17.78 -8.71 10.74
C PHE A 66 -17.97 -10.13 11.32
N SER A 67 -19.20 -10.54 11.60
CA SER A 67 -19.53 -11.79 12.32
C SER A 67 -19.48 -13.07 11.46
N SER A 68 -19.22 -12.97 10.16
CA SER A 68 -19.04 -14.13 9.29
C SER A 68 -17.63 -14.10 8.72
N TYR A 69 -16.77 -14.93 9.31
CA TYR A 69 -15.37 -15.13 8.96
C TYR A 69 -15.14 -15.09 7.42
N ALA A 70 -14.11 -14.36 7.02
CA ALA A 70 -13.57 -14.18 5.66
C ALA A 70 -14.39 -13.37 4.63
N SER A 71 -15.72 -13.28 4.73
CA SER A 71 -16.51 -12.88 3.54
C SER A 71 -16.87 -11.39 3.44
N TYR A 72 -16.93 -10.63 4.53
CA TYR A 72 -17.48 -9.25 4.50
C TYR A 72 -16.44 -8.12 4.54
N ASN A 73 -15.20 -8.38 5.00
CA ASN A 73 -14.13 -7.36 4.93
C ASN A 73 -13.53 -7.24 3.53
N VAL A 74 -13.82 -8.18 2.65
CA VAL A 74 -13.30 -8.22 1.28
C VAL A 74 -13.71 -6.98 0.50
N ILE A 75 -14.94 -6.49 0.69
CA ILE A 75 -15.40 -5.24 0.09
C ILE A 75 -14.56 -4.03 0.53
N ILE A 76 -14.23 -3.97 1.83
CA ILE A 76 -13.43 -2.91 2.45
C ILE A 76 -12.03 -2.92 1.81
N TYR A 77 -11.40 -4.10 1.72
CA TYR A 77 -10.09 -4.26 1.08
C TYR A 77 -10.12 -3.97 -0.43
N ASN A 78 -11.16 -4.37 -1.14
CA ASN A 78 -11.31 -4.11 -2.59
C ASN A 78 -11.41 -2.60 -2.86
N ILE A 79 -12.27 -1.89 -2.13
CA ILE A 79 -12.41 -0.43 -2.24
C ILE A 79 -11.10 0.26 -1.84
N TYR A 80 -10.49 -0.17 -0.74
CA TYR A 80 -9.21 0.36 -0.29
C TYR A 80 -8.12 0.22 -1.34
N ASN A 81 -8.00 -0.95 -1.98
CA ASN A 81 -7.01 -1.17 -3.04
C ASN A 81 -7.20 -0.20 -4.21
N ILE A 82 -8.44 0.00 -4.67
CA ILE A 82 -8.75 0.94 -5.75
C ILE A 82 -8.32 2.36 -5.38
N ILE A 83 -8.68 2.81 -4.17
CA ILE A 83 -8.32 4.15 -3.67
C ILE A 83 -6.79 4.27 -3.54
N PHE A 84 -6.15 3.28 -2.94
CA PHE A 84 -4.70 3.28 -2.67
C PHE A 84 -3.88 3.36 -3.95
N PHE A 85 -4.15 2.48 -4.93
CA PHE A 85 -3.44 2.47 -6.21
C PHE A 85 -3.68 3.78 -6.97
N SER A 86 -4.94 4.21 -7.09
CA SER A 86 -5.30 5.46 -7.80
C SER A 86 -4.61 6.68 -7.17
N TYR A 87 -4.59 6.75 -5.85
CA TYR A 87 -3.90 7.80 -5.12
C TYR A 87 -2.40 7.85 -5.45
N PHE A 88 -1.72 6.71 -5.40
CA PHE A 88 -0.28 6.69 -5.69
C PHE A 88 0.03 6.93 -7.16
N PHE A 89 -0.80 6.49 -8.10
CA PHE A 89 -0.66 6.87 -9.51
C PHE A 89 -0.74 8.38 -9.68
N PHE A 90 -1.70 9.03 -9.01
CA PHE A 90 -1.80 10.49 -8.98
C PHE A 90 -0.56 11.16 -8.36
N VAL A 91 -0.06 10.63 -7.24
CA VAL A 91 1.16 11.13 -6.59
C VAL A 91 2.33 11.06 -7.57
N TYR A 92 2.59 9.91 -8.18
CA TYR A 92 3.69 9.75 -9.14
C TYR A 92 3.52 10.64 -10.36
N TRP A 93 2.32 10.76 -10.91
CA TRP A 93 2.02 11.67 -12.01
C TRP A 93 2.36 13.14 -11.68
N LYS A 94 2.15 13.58 -10.44
CA LYS A 94 2.53 14.93 -9.98
C LYS A 94 4.03 15.11 -9.75
N TYR A 95 4.72 14.06 -9.27
CA TYR A 95 6.15 14.14 -8.95
C TYR A 95 7.06 13.96 -10.16
N ILE A 96 6.61 13.28 -11.22
CA ILE A 96 7.36 13.13 -12.47
C ILE A 96 7.28 14.43 -13.30
N ASN A 97 8.35 14.74 -14.04
CA ASN A 97 8.41 15.89 -14.94
C ASN A 97 8.23 15.50 -16.40
N ASN A 98 8.83 14.38 -16.82
CA ASN A 98 8.75 13.91 -18.20
C ASN A 98 7.30 13.64 -18.64
N ARG A 99 6.87 14.34 -19.70
CA ARG A 99 5.50 14.27 -20.24
C ARG A 99 5.15 12.89 -20.81
N PHE A 100 6.12 12.20 -21.41
CA PHE A 100 5.92 10.83 -21.90
C PHE A 100 5.62 9.87 -20.74
N TYR A 101 6.41 9.93 -19.66
CA TYR A 101 6.16 9.11 -18.46
C TYR A 101 4.81 9.43 -17.80
N LYS A 102 4.40 10.70 -17.78
CA LYS A 102 3.06 11.08 -17.30
C LYS A 102 1.95 10.43 -18.13
N ASN A 103 2.07 10.43 -19.46
CA ASN A 103 1.08 9.83 -20.33
C ASN A 103 0.99 8.30 -20.11
N ILE A 104 2.13 7.63 -19.89
CA ILE A 104 2.15 6.21 -19.52
C ILE A 104 1.38 5.98 -18.21
N ILE A 105 1.64 6.78 -17.17
CA ILE A 105 0.93 6.63 -15.87
C ILE A 105 -0.57 6.84 -16.03
N VAL A 106 -1.00 7.83 -16.81
CA VAL A 106 -2.43 8.08 -17.05
C VAL A 106 -3.05 6.91 -17.81
N ALA A 107 -2.43 6.45 -18.91
CA ALA A 107 -2.95 5.33 -19.70
C ALA A 107 -3.05 4.04 -18.86
N SER A 108 -2.00 3.68 -18.12
CA SER A 108 -2.00 2.51 -17.25
C SER A 108 -2.97 2.66 -16.08
N GLY A 109 -3.06 3.84 -15.46
CA GLY A 109 -4.03 4.13 -14.40
C GLY A 109 -5.49 4.03 -14.88
N SER A 110 -5.77 4.51 -16.09
CA SER A 110 -7.09 4.33 -16.73
C SER A 110 -7.40 2.85 -16.98
N LEU A 111 -6.43 2.09 -17.50
CA LEU A 111 -6.57 0.64 -17.67
C LEU A 111 -6.89 -0.06 -16.34
N PHE A 112 -6.18 0.28 -15.26
CA PHE A 112 -6.46 -0.25 -13.92
C PHE A 112 -7.90 0.04 -13.48
N LEU A 113 -8.38 1.28 -13.62
CA LEU A 113 -9.74 1.64 -13.24
C LEU A 113 -10.79 0.90 -14.06
N ILE A 114 -10.57 0.73 -15.38
CA ILE A 114 -11.45 -0.05 -16.24
C ILE A 114 -11.50 -1.51 -15.76
N LEU A 115 -10.35 -2.13 -15.48
CA LEU A 115 -10.31 -3.50 -14.97
C LEU A 115 -10.99 -3.62 -13.60
N SER A 116 -10.77 -2.66 -12.69
CA SER A 116 -11.44 -2.62 -11.39
C SER A 116 -12.95 -2.49 -11.50
N ALA A 117 -13.45 -1.78 -12.51
CA ALA A 117 -14.88 -1.61 -12.76
C ALA A 117 -15.50 -2.82 -13.48
N ILE A 118 -14.73 -3.53 -14.30
CA ILE A 118 -15.18 -4.72 -15.05
C ILE A 118 -15.14 -5.99 -14.17
N ASN A 119 -14.18 -6.12 -13.27
CA ASN A 119 -13.99 -7.32 -12.46
C ASN A 119 -15.23 -7.75 -11.62
N PRO A 120 -16.06 -6.84 -11.04
CA PRO A 120 -17.31 -7.21 -10.36
C PRO A 120 -18.34 -7.96 -11.23
N PHE A 121 -18.22 -7.88 -12.55
CA PHE A 121 -19.11 -8.62 -13.47
C PHE A 121 -18.69 -10.09 -13.63
N PHE A 122 -17.48 -10.45 -13.19
CA PHE A 122 -16.93 -11.81 -13.27
C PHE A 122 -16.73 -12.45 -11.89
N GLN A 123 -16.58 -11.65 -10.83
CA GLN A 123 -16.39 -12.09 -9.45
C GLN A 123 -17.29 -11.28 -8.52
N ASP A 124 -17.85 -11.91 -7.49
CA ASP A 124 -18.65 -11.16 -6.51
C ASP A 124 -17.74 -10.20 -5.71
N PHE A 125 -17.89 -8.91 -5.96
CA PHE A 125 -17.09 -7.85 -5.35
C PHE A 125 -17.14 -7.84 -3.81
N LYS A 126 -18.23 -8.35 -3.23
CA LYS A 126 -18.44 -8.39 -1.79
C LYS A 126 -17.76 -9.59 -1.16
N LEU A 127 -17.77 -10.73 -1.86
CA LEU A 127 -17.33 -12.02 -1.32
C LEU A 127 -15.90 -12.39 -1.74
N GLU A 128 -15.42 -11.89 -2.88
CA GLU A 128 -14.15 -12.27 -3.47
C GLU A 128 -13.18 -11.09 -3.60
N ALA A 129 -11.91 -11.35 -3.27
CA ALA A 129 -10.86 -10.37 -3.49
C ALA A 129 -10.69 -10.16 -4.99
N GLN A 130 -10.66 -8.90 -5.44
CA GLN A 130 -10.44 -8.56 -6.84
C GLN A 130 -8.99 -8.82 -7.26
N MET A 131 -8.67 -10.09 -7.50
CA MET A 131 -7.30 -10.55 -7.74
C MET A 131 -6.69 -9.87 -8.98
N TYR A 132 -7.42 -9.85 -10.09
CA TYR A 132 -6.95 -9.23 -11.34
C TYR A 132 -6.70 -7.74 -11.20
N SER A 133 -7.59 -7.03 -10.51
CA SER A 133 -7.43 -5.61 -10.21
C SER A 133 -6.19 -5.39 -9.37
N TYR A 134 -6.01 -6.19 -8.30
CA TYR A 134 -4.87 -6.07 -7.41
C TYR A 134 -3.53 -6.30 -8.12
N LEU A 135 -3.41 -7.38 -8.89
CA LEU A 135 -2.18 -7.71 -9.63
C LEU A 135 -1.83 -6.64 -10.66
N THR A 136 -2.84 -6.14 -11.38
CA THR A 136 -2.65 -5.05 -12.34
C THR A 136 -2.20 -3.77 -11.63
N GLY A 137 -2.85 -3.41 -10.52
CA GLY A 137 -2.47 -2.26 -9.71
C GLY A 137 -1.04 -2.35 -9.18
N ALA A 138 -0.62 -3.54 -8.70
CA ALA A 138 0.73 -3.79 -8.20
C ALA A 138 1.80 -3.65 -9.31
N ILE A 139 1.56 -4.19 -10.50
CA ILE A 139 2.48 -4.05 -11.64
C ILE A 139 2.61 -2.59 -12.05
N ILE A 140 1.48 -1.88 -12.17
CA ILE A 140 1.48 -0.46 -12.53
C ILE A 140 2.16 0.38 -11.45
N MET A 141 1.98 0.03 -10.17
CA MET A 141 2.68 0.68 -9.05
C MET A 141 4.20 0.53 -9.19
N LEU A 142 4.69 -0.69 -9.42
CA LEU A 142 6.12 -0.94 -9.65
C LEU A 142 6.64 -0.16 -10.86
N MET A 143 5.89 -0.13 -11.95
CA MET A 143 6.21 0.68 -13.13
C MET A 143 6.28 2.18 -12.78
N CYS A 144 5.31 2.73 -12.07
CA CYS A 144 5.30 4.14 -11.65
C CYS A 144 6.53 4.48 -10.81
N ILE A 145 6.92 3.59 -9.88
CA ILE A 145 8.11 3.77 -9.06
C ILE A 145 9.39 3.78 -9.91
N VAL A 146 9.52 2.85 -10.86
CA VAL A 146 10.67 2.80 -11.78
C VAL A 146 10.74 4.08 -12.61
N LEU A 147 9.62 4.51 -13.21
CA LEU A 147 9.55 5.75 -13.99
C LEU A 147 9.92 6.97 -13.14
N PHE A 148 9.46 7.02 -11.89
CA PHE A 148 9.84 8.07 -10.94
C PHE A 148 11.35 8.13 -10.73
N PHE A 149 12.01 7.00 -10.49
CA PHE A 149 13.47 6.96 -10.31
C PHE A 149 14.23 7.30 -11.60
N LEU A 150 13.75 6.85 -12.76
CA LEU A 150 14.37 7.17 -14.06
C LEU A 150 14.28 8.68 -14.37
N ASP A 151 13.14 9.30 -14.13
CA ASP A 151 12.93 10.74 -14.34
C ASP A 151 13.89 11.59 -13.48
N HIS A 152 14.17 11.15 -12.25
CA HIS A 152 14.98 11.88 -11.29
C HIS A 152 16.46 11.46 -11.26
N ARG A 153 16.88 10.48 -12.09
CA ARG A 153 18.27 10.01 -12.14
C ARG A 153 19.23 11.06 -12.71
N ASN A 154 18.76 11.85 -13.68
CA ASN A 154 19.58 12.81 -14.44
C ASN A 154 19.29 14.28 -14.09
N ALA A 155 18.48 14.53 -13.06
CA ALA A 155 18.25 15.89 -12.58
C ALA A 155 19.59 16.45 -12.08
N LYS A 156 20.17 17.38 -12.84
CA LYS A 156 21.49 18.00 -12.59
C LYS A 156 21.55 18.71 -11.22
N ASP A 157 20.40 19.12 -10.70
CA ASP A 157 20.27 19.59 -9.34
C ASP A 157 20.12 18.40 -8.40
N LYS A 158 21.15 18.19 -7.58
CA LYS A 158 21.19 17.27 -6.43
C LYS A 158 19.79 17.12 -5.85
N LEU A 159 19.18 15.94 -6.05
CA LEU A 159 17.91 15.47 -5.49
C LEU A 159 17.38 16.41 -4.40
N ASP A 160 16.60 17.39 -4.84
CA ASP A 160 16.13 18.46 -3.98
C ASP A 160 15.48 17.84 -2.73
N PHE A 161 15.71 18.41 -1.55
CA PHE A 161 15.14 17.94 -0.30
C PHE A 161 13.62 17.73 -0.40
N ARG A 162 12.94 18.43 -1.33
CA ARG A 162 11.54 18.23 -1.76
C ARG A 162 11.18 16.77 -2.11
N TYR A 163 12.12 15.97 -2.60
CA TYR A 163 11.89 14.59 -3.06
C TYR A 163 12.33 13.53 -2.05
N THR A 164 13.00 13.92 -0.96
CA THR A 164 13.54 12.95 0.02
C THR A 164 12.44 12.06 0.61
N GLY A 165 11.28 12.64 0.94
CA GLY A 165 10.16 11.90 1.51
C GLY A 165 9.56 10.88 0.54
N ILE A 166 9.16 11.32 -0.65
CA ILE A 166 8.59 10.44 -1.69
C ILE A 166 9.59 9.37 -2.13
N LYS A 167 10.91 9.66 -2.12
CA LYS A 167 11.95 8.67 -2.43
C LYS A 167 11.90 7.48 -1.47
N TRP A 168 11.93 7.72 -0.17
CA TRP A 168 11.87 6.65 0.83
C TRP A 168 10.53 5.91 0.82
N ILE A 169 9.42 6.64 0.63
CA ILE A 169 8.10 6.02 0.45
C ILE A 169 8.10 5.09 -0.77
N SER A 170 8.67 5.53 -1.89
CA SER A 170 8.77 4.72 -3.11
C SER A 170 9.66 3.49 -2.93
N ILE A 171 10.76 3.58 -2.16
CA ILE A 171 11.58 2.42 -1.82
C ILE A 171 10.77 1.41 -1.00
N GLY A 172 10.03 1.88 0.02
CA GLY A 172 9.18 1.02 0.84
C GLY A 172 8.09 0.32 0.03
N LEU A 173 7.41 1.06 -0.85
CA LEU A 173 6.39 0.52 -1.76
C LEU A 173 7.00 -0.47 -2.75
N PHE A 174 8.18 -0.18 -3.30
CA PHE A 174 8.85 -1.09 -4.23
C PHE A 174 9.18 -2.42 -3.56
N ILE A 175 9.79 -2.38 -2.36
CA ILE A 175 10.11 -3.60 -1.60
C ILE A 175 8.83 -4.39 -1.32
N PHE A 176 7.78 -3.72 -0.84
CA PHE A 176 6.51 -4.36 -0.54
C PHE A 176 5.89 -5.03 -1.78
N TYR A 177 5.68 -4.28 -2.86
CA TYR A 177 4.98 -4.81 -4.04
C TYR A 177 5.83 -5.79 -4.84
N ALA A 178 7.16 -5.61 -4.92
CA ALA A 178 8.02 -6.58 -5.58
C ALA A 178 8.06 -7.92 -4.82
N GLY A 179 8.03 -7.88 -3.49
CA GLY A 179 8.01 -9.08 -2.64
C GLY A 179 6.62 -9.72 -2.50
N TYR A 180 5.56 -8.91 -2.40
CA TYR A 180 4.21 -9.40 -2.14
C TYR A 180 3.46 -9.82 -3.40
N PHE A 181 3.78 -9.24 -4.55
CA PHE A 181 3.23 -9.66 -5.85
C PHE A 181 3.38 -11.17 -6.10
N PRO A 182 4.58 -11.79 -6.05
CA PRO A 182 4.73 -13.22 -6.27
C PRO A 182 3.98 -14.04 -5.21
N ILE A 183 3.97 -13.61 -3.94
CA ILE A 183 3.20 -14.27 -2.87
C ILE A 183 1.71 -14.33 -3.23
N LYS A 184 1.14 -13.20 -3.69
CA LYS A 184 -0.25 -13.13 -4.12
C LYS A 184 -0.52 -14.07 -5.30
N VAL A 185 0.33 -14.06 -6.33
CA VAL A 185 0.20 -14.97 -7.47
C VAL A 185 0.24 -16.44 -7.02
N SER A 186 1.19 -16.81 -6.15
CA SER A 186 1.29 -18.17 -5.61
C SER A 186 0.05 -18.58 -4.83
N ILE A 187 -0.49 -17.71 -3.97
CA ILE A 187 -1.73 -17.99 -3.21
C ILE A 187 -2.90 -18.23 -4.18
N TYR A 188 -3.01 -17.44 -5.24
CA TYR A 188 -4.09 -17.59 -6.21
C TYR A 188 -3.98 -18.90 -7.01
N GLN A 189 -2.77 -19.23 -7.48
CA GLN A 189 -2.54 -20.51 -8.17
C GLN A 189 -2.82 -21.70 -7.24
N SER A 190 -2.38 -21.62 -5.99
CA SER A 190 -2.55 -22.71 -5.04
C SER A 190 -3.98 -22.85 -4.52
N TYR A 191 -4.76 -21.76 -4.47
CA TYR A 191 -6.23 -21.81 -4.28
C TYR A 191 -6.89 -22.60 -5.41
N LEU A 192 -6.43 -22.44 -6.65
CA LEU A 192 -6.93 -23.20 -7.80
C LEU A 192 -6.47 -24.67 -7.76
N SER A 193 -5.33 -24.98 -7.14
CA SER A 193 -4.76 -26.34 -7.13
C SER A 193 -4.89 -27.10 -5.81
N LEU A 194 -5.65 -26.60 -4.82
CA LEU A 194 -5.94 -27.26 -3.52
C LEU A 194 -4.72 -27.66 -2.66
N TYR A 195 -3.56 -27.03 -2.83
CA TYR A 195 -2.37 -27.31 -1.99
C TYR A 195 -2.32 -26.37 -0.77
N THR A 196 -2.03 -26.92 0.42
CA THR A 196 -2.00 -26.19 1.69
C THR A 196 -0.69 -26.36 2.43
N GLU A 197 0.27 -25.43 2.24
CA GLU A 197 1.29 -25.08 3.24
C GLU A 197 1.72 -23.61 3.06
N TYR A 198 1.36 -22.71 3.99
CA TYR A 198 1.55 -21.24 3.82
C TYR A 198 2.21 -20.51 4.99
N ILE A 199 2.76 -21.24 5.96
CA ILE A 199 3.37 -20.62 7.16
C ILE A 199 4.49 -19.64 6.78
N HIS A 200 5.31 -19.99 5.79
CA HIS A 200 6.41 -19.13 5.34
C HIS A 200 5.93 -17.87 4.59
N LEU A 201 4.86 -17.96 3.79
CA LEU A 201 4.34 -16.81 3.04
C LEU A 201 3.83 -15.70 3.97
N ARG A 202 3.17 -16.09 5.07
CA ARG A 202 2.68 -15.14 6.08
C ARG A 202 3.84 -14.38 6.75
N ARG A 203 4.91 -15.09 7.13
CA ARG A 203 6.11 -14.46 7.71
C ARG A 203 6.74 -13.46 6.76
N ILE A 204 6.86 -13.82 5.48
CA ILE A 204 7.43 -12.92 4.46
C ILE A 204 6.53 -11.68 4.31
N HIS A 205 5.22 -11.84 4.25
CA HIS A 205 4.29 -10.71 4.17
C HIS A 205 4.43 -9.75 5.36
N LEU A 206 4.42 -10.25 6.61
CA LEU A 206 4.61 -9.43 7.80
C LEU A 206 5.98 -8.74 7.82
N THR A 207 7.03 -9.42 7.35
CA THR A 207 8.36 -8.82 7.21
C THR A 207 8.37 -7.68 6.19
N LEU A 208 7.71 -7.85 5.04
CA LEU A 208 7.57 -6.80 4.02
C LEU A 208 6.82 -5.57 4.56
N ILE A 209 5.80 -5.79 5.39
CA ILE A 209 5.08 -4.71 6.09
C ILE A 209 6.06 -3.92 6.97
N ILE A 210 6.80 -4.60 7.86
CA ILE A 210 7.72 -3.92 8.78
C ILE A 210 8.78 -3.12 8.01
N VAL A 211 9.37 -3.71 6.97
CA VAL A 211 10.41 -3.05 6.17
C VAL A 211 9.86 -1.85 5.41
N SER A 212 8.69 -1.97 4.79
CA SER A 212 8.06 -0.87 4.04
C SER A 212 7.66 0.30 4.95
N TYR A 213 7.03 0.02 6.10
CA TYR A 213 6.67 1.05 7.06
C TYR A 213 7.88 1.71 7.72
N SER A 214 8.97 0.95 7.94
CA SER A 214 10.25 1.53 8.36
C SER A 214 10.78 2.54 7.33
N CYS A 215 10.66 2.23 6.03
CA CYS A 215 10.99 3.18 4.97
C CYS A 215 10.08 4.42 5.00
N PHE A 216 8.77 4.24 5.26
CA PHE A 216 7.84 5.37 5.37
C PHE A 216 8.21 6.31 6.52
N ILE A 217 8.52 5.74 7.69
CA ILE A 217 9.01 6.49 8.86
C ILE A 217 10.25 7.29 8.48
N ILE A 218 11.27 6.66 7.89
CA ILE A 218 12.50 7.33 7.45
C ILE A 218 12.16 8.46 6.46
N GLY A 219 11.22 8.22 5.54
CA GLY A 219 10.72 9.21 4.60
C GLY A 219 10.15 10.44 5.28
N PHE A 220 9.18 10.27 6.19
CA PHE A 220 8.58 11.37 6.92
C PHE A 220 9.57 12.11 7.82
N VAL A 221 10.46 11.39 8.52
CA VAL A 221 11.49 12.00 9.38
C VAL A 221 12.44 12.87 8.56
N ARG A 222 12.86 12.39 7.38
CA ARG A 222 13.79 13.09 6.50
C ARG A 222 13.14 14.17 5.63
N MET A 223 11.82 14.30 5.62
CA MET A 223 11.17 15.45 4.99
C MET A 223 11.61 16.75 5.68
N LYS A 224 12.07 17.70 4.88
CA LYS A 224 12.38 19.07 5.32
C LYS A 224 11.23 19.98 4.94
N LYS A 225 11.00 21.02 5.77
CA LYS A 225 9.95 22.00 5.51
C LYS A 225 10.27 22.71 4.20
N LYS A 226 9.28 22.83 3.31
CA LYS A 226 9.36 23.77 2.19
C LYS A 226 9.37 25.17 2.81
N PHE A 227 10.54 25.79 2.90
CA PHE A 227 10.62 27.22 3.20
C PHE A 227 10.05 27.93 1.96
N TRP A 228 8.87 28.51 2.12
CA TRP A 228 8.47 29.64 1.29
C TRP A 228 9.23 30.83 1.87
N ILE A 229 10.34 31.18 1.24
CA ILE A 229 10.87 32.55 1.29
C ILE A 229 10.42 33.18 -0.02
#